data_AF-A0A1E5QE23-F1
#
_entry.id   AF-A0A1E5QE23-F1
#
_cell.length_a   1.000
_cell.length_b   1.000
_cell.length_c   1.000
_cell.angle_alpha   90.00
_cell.angle_beta   90.00
_cell.angle_gamma   90.00
#
_symmetry.space_group_name_H-M   'P 1'
#
loop_
_entity.id
_entity.type
_entity.pdbx_description
1 polymer ?
#
loop_
_entity_poly.entity_id
_entity_poly.type
_entity_poly.pdbx_seq_one_letter_code
_entity_poly.pdbx_strand_id
1 'polypeptide(L)'
;MRTILLPLRAVVFQLLLIVVAIAIESFLFHVRFGYGRKTCVEYAALTNLTAVILGWLTFFYVELVLPIHLEDELMGFIFFGQWTSASLFWLTLIGIMIFFSSLAIKIKTFELIEAIQKYKIERFIPERRTNNEFQKKVKNFQSTGIKSFILLQAHSASHVAILLILAAHLLKNRL
;
A
#
# COMPACT_ATOMS: atom_id res chain seq x y z
N MET A 1 7.29 -22.42 -27.06
CA MET A 1 8.20 -21.31 -26.69
C MET A 1 7.37 -20.23 -26.01
N ARG A 2 7.46 -20.05 -24.68
CA ARG A 2 6.88 -18.88 -24.01
C ARG A 2 7.73 -17.67 -24.42
N THR A 3 7.25 -16.84 -25.34
CA THR A 3 7.87 -15.55 -25.61
C THR A 3 7.78 -14.71 -24.33
N ILE A 4 8.92 -14.46 -23.71
CA ILE A 4 9.05 -13.55 -22.57
C ILE A 4 8.86 -12.13 -23.12
N LEU A 5 7.61 -11.76 -23.36
CA LEU A 5 7.23 -10.37 -23.51
C LEU A 5 7.38 -9.75 -22.12
N LEU A 6 8.53 -9.13 -21.87
CA LEU A 6 8.76 -8.32 -20.66
C LEU A 6 7.51 -7.44 -20.44
N PRO A 7 6.85 -7.50 -19.28
CA PRO A 7 5.64 -6.74 -19.01
C PRO A 7 5.99 -5.27 -18.71
N LEU A 8 6.82 -4.65 -19.57
CA LEU A 8 7.36 -3.30 -19.43
C LEU A 8 6.23 -2.28 -19.27
N ARG A 9 5.13 -2.45 -20.01
CA ARG A 9 3.93 -1.62 -19.86
C ARG A 9 3.35 -1.69 -18.45
N ALA A 10 3.26 -2.88 -17.86
CA ALA A 10 2.74 -3.06 -16.52
C ALA A 10 3.69 -2.47 -15.46
N VAL A 11 5.01 -2.65 -15.63
CA VAL A 11 6.02 -2.08 -14.72
C VAL A 11 5.98 -0.56 -14.73
N VAL A 12 5.98 0.07 -15.92
CA VAL A 12 5.92 1.53 -16.05
C VAL A 12 4.62 2.08 -15.45
N PHE A 13 3.50 1.41 -15.71
CA PHE A 13 2.22 1.82 -15.17
C PHE A 13 2.19 1.68 -13.64
N GLN A 14 2.72 0.59 -13.09
CA GLN A 14 2.84 0.39 -11.65
C GLN A 14 3.71 1.47 -10.99
N LEU A 15 4.85 1.83 -11.61
CA LEU A 15 5.70 2.91 -11.13
C LEU A 15 4.97 4.25 -11.11
N LEU A 16 4.19 4.56 -12.15
CA LEU A 16 3.36 5.77 -12.19
C LEU A 16 2.36 5.79 -11.03
N LEU A 17 1.64 4.70 -10.79
CA LEU A 17 0.66 4.61 -9.70
C LEU A 17 1.33 4.75 -8.32
N ILE A 18 2.51 4.16 -8.14
CA ILE A 18 3.29 4.32 -6.91
C ILE A 18 3.67 5.78 -6.68
N VAL A 19 4.17 6.47 -7.70
CA VAL A 19 4.54 7.90 -7.57
C VAL A 19 3.34 8.76 -7.21
N VAL A 20 2.18 8.51 -7.84
CA VAL A 20 0.92 9.20 -7.50
C VAL A 20 0.51 8.92 -6.05
N ALA A 21 0.57 7.66 -5.62
CA ALA A 21 0.26 7.29 -4.24
C ALA A 21 1.20 7.97 -3.24
N ILE A 22 2.51 7.98 -3.49
CA ILE A 22 3.51 8.64 -2.65
C ILE A 22 3.23 10.14 -2.57
N ALA A 23 2.91 10.80 -3.69
CA ALA A 23 2.62 12.23 -3.71
C ALA A 23 1.39 12.58 -2.85
N ILE A 24 0.29 11.83 -3.01
CA ILE A 24 -0.96 12.06 -2.26
C ILE A 24 -0.76 11.74 -0.76
N GLU A 25 -0.16 10.59 -0.45
CA GLU A 25 0.02 10.15 0.94
C GLU A 25 1.02 11.03 1.68
N SER A 26 2.11 11.46 1.05
CA SER A 26 3.07 12.39 1.67
C SER A 26 2.45 13.76 1.95
N PHE A 27 1.59 14.26 1.07
CA PHE A 27 0.83 15.48 1.30
C PHE A 27 -0.10 15.34 2.53
N LEU A 28 -0.88 14.26 2.59
CA LEU A 28 -1.78 14.02 3.72
C LEU A 28 -1.01 13.79 5.04
N PHE A 29 0.13 13.11 5.00
CA PHE A 29 1.01 12.96 6.15
C PHE A 29 1.54 14.31 6.63
N HIS A 30 1.93 15.20 5.73
CA HIS A 30 2.39 16.54 6.11
C HIS A 30 1.28 17.34 6.78
N VAL A 31 0.08 17.34 6.19
CA VAL A 31 -1.08 18.09 6.72
C VAL A 31 -1.57 17.52 8.05
N ARG A 32 -1.56 16.19 8.22
CA ARG A 32 -2.16 15.53 9.39
C ARG A 32 -1.18 15.25 10.53
N PHE A 33 0.07 14.90 10.24
CA PHE A 33 1.08 14.62 11.26
C PHE A 33 1.94 15.84 11.61
N GLY A 34 1.97 16.86 10.75
CA GLY A 34 2.83 18.04 10.96
C GLY A 34 4.33 17.75 10.82
N TYR A 35 4.71 16.59 10.27
CA TYR A 35 6.11 16.26 10.02
C TYR A 35 6.71 17.11 8.89
N GLY A 36 8.04 17.22 8.86
CA GLY A 36 8.74 17.89 7.76
C GLY A 36 8.47 17.22 6.41
N ARG A 37 8.38 18.01 5.33
CA ARG A 37 8.04 17.51 3.98
C ARG A 37 8.92 16.33 3.53
N LYS A 38 10.23 16.41 3.79
CA LYS A 38 11.18 15.34 3.47
C LYS A 38 10.81 14.03 4.18
N THR A 39 10.54 14.09 5.48
CA THR A 39 10.13 12.94 6.29
C THR A 39 8.82 12.34 5.78
N CYS A 40 7.83 13.17 5.44
CA CYS A 40 6.57 12.67 4.89
C CYS A 40 6.75 11.91 3.58
N VAL A 41 7.61 12.41 2.68
CA VAL A 41 7.94 11.73 1.42
C VAL A 41 8.68 10.42 1.68
N GLU A 42 9.65 10.40 2.60
CA GLU A 42 10.37 9.17 2.97
C GLU A 42 9.43 8.09 3.53
N TYR A 43 8.53 8.47 4.45
CA TYR A 43 7.56 7.54 5.02
C TYR A 43 6.56 7.02 3.99
N ALA A 44 6.03 7.91 3.14
CA ALA A 44 5.12 7.50 2.07
C ALA A 44 5.83 6.58 1.07
N ALA A 45 7.08 6.89 0.68
CA ALA A 45 7.86 6.06 -0.23
C ALA A 45 8.13 4.67 0.35
N LEU A 46 8.61 4.58 1.59
CA LEU A 46 8.90 3.29 2.23
C LEU A 46 7.64 2.43 2.39
N THR A 47 6.55 3.01 2.89
CA THR A 47 5.29 2.27 3.08
C THR A 47 4.68 1.79 1.76
N ASN A 48 4.69 2.61 0.70
CA ASN A 48 4.21 2.20 -0.62
C ASN A 48 5.12 1.14 -1.25
N LEU A 49 6.44 1.32 -1.20
CA LEU A 49 7.38 0.40 -1.81
C LEU A 49 7.36 -0.96 -1.11
N THR A 50 7.32 -0.99 0.23
CA THR A 50 7.18 -2.24 0.99
C THR A 50 5.89 -2.96 0.65
N ALA A 51 4.76 -2.25 0.55
CA ALA A 51 3.48 -2.86 0.15
C ALA A 51 3.53 -3.45 -1.27
N VAL A 52 4.18 -2.76 -2.22
CA VAL A 52 4.34 -3.28 -3.59
C VAL A 52 5.25 -4.50 -3.63
N ILE A 53 6.40 -4.46 -2.95
CA ILE A 53 7.33 -5.60 -2.90
C ILE A 53 6.64 -6.82 -2.29
N LEU A 54 5.95 -6.64 -1.16
CA LEU A 54 5.21 -7.74 -0.52
C LEU A 54 4.07 -8.23 -1.41
N GLY A 55 3.36 -7.33 -2.10
CA GLY A 55 2.34 -7.71 -3.08
C GLY A 55 2.88 -8.59 -4.21
N TRP A 56 4.03 -8.22 -4.79
CA TRP A 56 4.69 -9.04 -5.80
C TRP A 56 5.18 -10.38 -5.26
N LEU A 57 5.77 -10.39 -4.06
CA LEU A 57 6.19 -11.64 -3.41
C LEU A 57 5.01 -12.57 -3.15
N THR A 58 3.88 -12.03 -2.67
CA THR A 58 2.64 -12.78 -2.49
C THR A 58 2.11 -13.31 -3.82
N PHE A 59 2.12 -12.49 -4.88
CA PHE A 59 1.69 -12.91 -6.21
C PHE A 59 2.52 -14.10 -6.73
N PHE A 60 3.85 -14.00 -6.70
CA PHE A 60 4.72 -15.09 -7.15
C PHE A 60 4.59 -16.35 -6.29
N TYR A 61 4.35 -16.20 -4.99
CA TYR A 61 4.11 -17.33 -4.11
C TYR A 61 2.77 -18.03 -4.44
N VAL A 62 1.71 -17.27 -4.67
CA VAL A 62 0.40 -17.80 -5.07
C VAL A 62 0.49 -18.47 -6.43
N GLU A 63 1.18 -17.88 -7.40
CA GLU A 63 1.42 -18.45 -8.73
C GLU A 63 2.08 -19.83 -8.64
N LEU A 64 3.08 -20.00 -7.75
CA LEU A 64 3.79 -21.28 -7.58
C LEU A 64 2.91 -22.40 -7.01
N VAL A 65 1.93 -22.05 -6.18
CA VAL A 65 1.08 -23.01 -5.45
C VAL A 65 -0.24 -23.28 -6.18
N LEU A 66 -0.53 -22.54 -7.26
CA LEU A 66 -1.81 -22.62 -7.96
C LEU A 66 -1.94 -23.92 -8.77
N PRO A 67 -3.05 -24.68 -8.64
CA PRO A 67 -3.31 -25.85 -9.47
C PRO A 67 -3.58 -25.43 -10.93
N ILE A 68 -3.08 -26.23 -11.89
CA ILE A 68 -3.14 -26.00 -13.34
C ILE A 68 -4.56 -25.63 -13.85
N HIS A 69 -5.63 -26.21 -13.27
CA HIS A 69 -7.00 -25.91 -13.68
C HIS A 69 -7.49 -24.50 -13.35
N LEU A 70 -6.98 -23.86 -12.29
CA LEU A 70 -7.30 -22.47 -11.96
C LEU A 70 -6.47 -21.47 -12.78
N GLU A 71 -5.32 -21.89 -13.30
CA GLU A 71 -4.47 -21.06 -14.17
C GLU A 71 -5.19 -20.73 -15.49
N ASP A 72 -5.86 -21.73 -16.08
CA ASP A 72 -6.62 -21.58 -17.33
C ASP A 72 -7.88 -20.70 -17.16
N GLU A 73 -8.58 -20.80 -16.03
CA GLU A 73 -9.73 -19.93 -15.72
C GLU A 73 -9.30 -18.48 -15.45
N LEU A 74 -8.19 -18.29 -14.74
CA LEU A 74 -7.64 -16.96 -14.45
C LEU A 74 -7.08 -16.30 -15.72
N MET A 75 -6.38 -17.06 -16.56
CA MET A 75 -5.92 -16.62 -17.89
C MET A 75 -7.11 -16.32 -18.80
N GLY A 76 -8.14 -17.18 -18.79
CA GLY A 76 -9.40 -16.97 -19.50
C GLY A 76 -10.06 -15.65 -19.13
N PHE A 77 -10.10 -15.38 -17.83
CA PHE A 77 -10.66 -14.16 -17.26
C PHE A 77 -9.83 -12.90 -17.59
N ILE A 78 -8.51 -12.96 -17.44
CA ILE A 78 -7.59 -11.83 -17.68
C ILE A 78 -7.45 -11.50 -19.16
N PHE A 79 -7.41 -12.50 -20.05
CA PHE A 79 -7.16 -12.31 -21.48
C PHE A 79 -8.42 -12.14 -22.34
N PHE A 80 -9.52 -12.84 -22.04
CA PHE A 80 -10.74 -12.78 -22.87
C PHE A 80 -11.81 -11.85 -22.30
N GLY A 81 -11.62 -11.32 -21.09
CA GLY A 81 -12.51 -10.29 -20.52
C GLY A 81 -13.97 -10.72 -20.49
N GLN A 82 -14.26 -11.99 -20.23
CA GLN A 82 -15.63 -12.49 -20.13
C GLN A 82 -16.16 -12.22 -18.72
N TRP A 83 -16.79 -11.05 -18.56
CA TRP A 83 -17.41 -10.61 -17.31
C TRP A 83 -18.72 -11.36 -17.10
N THR A 84 -18.69 -12.49 -16.38
CA THR A 84 -19.93 -13.07 -15.88
C THR A 84 -20.33 -12.33 -14.61
N SER A 85 -21.63 -12.16 -14.37
CA SER A 85 -22.12 -11.47 -13.16
C SER A 85 -21.62 -12.14 -11.86
N ALA A 86 -21.32 -13.44 -11.92
CA ALA A 86 -20.72 -14.20 -10.82
C ALA A 86 -19.25 -13.84 -10.56
N SER A 87 -18.44 -13.54 -11.59
CA SER A 87 -17.02 -13.21 -11.43
C SER A 87 -16.79 -11.81 -10.87
N LEU A 88 -17.71 -10.87 -11.12
CA LEU A 88 -17.66 -9.50 -10.58
C LEU A 88 -17.68 -9.48 -9.04
N PHE A 89 -18.51 -10.33 -8.42
CA PHE A 89 -18.56 -10.44 -6.97
C PHE A 89 -17.20 -10.87 -6.39
N TRP A 90 -16.63 -11.95 -6.93
CA TRP A 90 -15.34 -12.48 -6.48
C TRP A 90 -14.19 -11.50 -6.68
N LEU A 91 -14.14 -10.83 -7.84
CA LEU A 91 -13.15 -9.78 -8.09
C LEU A 91 -13.26 -8.61 -7.11
N THR A 92 -14.48 -8.17 -6.83
CA THR A 92 -14.71 -7.06 -5.90
C THR A 92 -14.25 -7.47 -4.50
N LEU A 93 -14.57 -8.70 -4.08
CA LEU A 93 -14.13 -9.26 -2.80
C LEU A 93 -12.59 -9.33 -2.72
N ILE A 94 -11.93 -9.84 -3.76
CA ILE A 94 -10.46 -9.89 -3.84
C ILE A 94 -9.86 -8.48 -3.78
N GLY A 95 -10.41 -7.52 -4.51
CA GLY A 95 -9.96 -6.13 -4.49
C GLY A 95 -10.07 -5.50 -3.09
N ILE A 96 -11.17 -5.73 -2.38
CA ILE A 96 -11.35 -5.30 -0.99
C ILE A 96 -10.30 -5.95 -0.09
N MET A 97 -10.07 -7.26 -0.23
CA MET A 97 -9.07 -7.99 0.56
C MET A 97 -7.65 -7.46 0.30
N ILE A 98 -7.30 -7.14 -0.94
CA ILE A 98 -6.01 -6.56 -1.32
C ILE A 98 -5.86 -5.16 -0.70
N PHE A 99 -6.91 -4.33 -0.76
CA PHE A 99 -6.91 -3.00 -0.15
C PHE A 99 -6.61 -3.07 1.35
N PHE A 100 -7.36 -3.87 2.11
CA PHE A 100 -7.14 -3.99 3.55
C PHE A 100 -5.80 -4.66 3.90
N SER A 101 -5.37 -5.65 3.13
CA SER A 101 -4.06 -6.28 3.30
C SER A 101 -2.92 -5.27 3.08
N SER A 102 -3.01 -4.45 2.03
CA SER A 102 -2.05 -3.39 1.73
C SER A 102 -2.02 -2.34 2.85
N LEU A 103 -3.18 -1.92 3.34
CA LEU A 103 -3.28 -1.00 4.47
C LEU A 103 -2.62 -1.57 5.74
N ALA A 104 -2.87 -2.84 6.05
CA ALA A 104 -2.28 -3.50 7.22
C ALA A 104 -0.75 -3.53 7.13
N ILE A 105 -0.21 -3.86 5.95
CA ILE A 105 1.23 -3.80 5.67
C ILE A 105 1.76 -2.38 5.92
N LYS A 106 1.11 -1.36 5.34
CA LYS A 106 1.54 0.04 5.50
C LYS A 106 1.57 0.48 6.96
N ILE A 107 0.56 0.11 7.75
CA ILE A 107 0.52 0.41 9.19
C ILE A 107 1.73 -0.22 9.89
N LYS A 108 2.01 -1.50 9.63
CA LYS A 108 3.17 -2.19 10.23
C LYS A 108 4.50 -1.63 9.79
N THR A 109 4.65 -1.27 8.52
CA THR A 109 5.86 -0.60 8.03
C THR A 109 6.04 0.76 8.70
N PHE A 110 4.98 1.55 8.85
CA PHE A 110 5.03 2.84 9.53
C PHE A 110 5.44 2.70 11.00
N GLU A 111 4.82 1.77 11.74
CA GLU A 111 5.18 1.45 13.13
C GLU A 111 6.65 1.06 13.27
N LEU A 112 7.16 0.25 12.33
CA LEU A 112 8.56 -0.18 12.31
C LEU A 112 9.52 0.99 12.08
N ILE A 113 9.21 1.89 11.13
CA ILE A 113 10.03 3.08 10.87
C ILE A 113 10.09 3.96 12.13
N GLU A 114 8.96 4.20 12.79
CA GLU A 114 8.93 4.97 14.04
C GLU A 114 9.73 4.29 15.16
N ALA A 115 9.64 2.96 15.30
CA ALA A 115 10.40 2.21 16.29
C ALA A 115 11.92 2.34 16.07
N ILE A 116 12.37 2.22 14.81
CA ILE A 116 13.79 2.39 14.44
C ILE A 116 14.26 3.82 14.73
N GLN A 117 13.44 4.83 14.41
CA GLN A 117 13.81 6.23 14.69
C GLN A 117 13.91 6.53 16.19
N LYS A 118 12.95 6.05 16.99
CA LYS A 118 12.99 6.19 18.46
C LYS A 118 14.23 5.55 19.05
N TYR A 119 14.54 4.33 18.59
CA TYR A 119 15.73 3.61 19.00
C TYR A 119 17.02 4.36 18.68
N LYS A 120 17.09 5.01 17.52
CA LYS A 120 18.22 5.87 17.15
C LYS A 120 18.33 7.08 18.09
N ILE A 121 17.25 7.76 18.44
CA ILE A 121 17.32 8.94 19.31
C ILE A 121 17.79 8.58 20.73
N GLU A 122 17.28 7.49 21.30
CA GLU A 122 17.61 7.05 22.67
C GLU A 122 19.08 6.60 22.84
N ARG A 123 19.74 6.11 21.78
CA ARG A 123 21.16 5.75 21.85
C ARG A 123 22.11 6.95 21.80
N PHE A 124 21.75 8.03 21.12
CA PHE A 124 22.64 9.17 20.89
C PHE A 124 22.47 10.29 21.92
N ILE A 125 21.36 10.32 22.67
CA ILE A 125 21.13 11.25 23.79
C ILE A 125 20.81 10.41 25.04
N PRO A 126 21.81 10.06 25.86
CA PRO A 126 21.54 9.38 27.12
C PRO A 126 21.15 10.45 28.16
N GLU A 127 19.86 10.78 28.30
CA GLU A 127 19.45 11.68 29.39
C GLU A 127 18.18 11.29 30.16
N ARG A 128 18.41 11.17 31.47
CA ARG A 128 17.51 11.24 32.63
C ARG A 128 16.15 10.54 32.52
N ARG A 129 16.12 9.33 33.10
CA ARG A 129 14.92 8.68 33.65
C ARG A 129 14.14 9.64 34.52
N THR A 130 13.17 10.34 33.95
CA THR A 130 12.11 11.03 34.70
C THR A 130 10.85 10.18 34.62
N ASN A 131 10.21 10.07 35.77
CA ASN A 131 9.21 9.09 36.20
C ASN A 131 7.83 9.23 35.50
N ASN A 132 7.82 9.29 34.16
CA ASN A 132 6.63 9.56 33.32
C ASN A 132 6.24 8.37 32.41
N GLU A 133 6.62 7.15 32.76
CA GLU A 133 6.37 5.96 31.93
C GLU A 133 4.86 5.64 31.80
N PHE A 134 4.07 5.93 32.85
CA PHE A 134 2.62 5.69 32.84
C PHE A 134 1.85 6.71 31.97
N GLN A 135 2.26 7.99 31.97
CA GLN A 135 1.63 9.02 31.12
C GLN A 135 2.02 8.88 29.64
N LYS A 136 3.24 8.39 29.34
CA LYS A 136 3.67 8.05 27.98
C LYS A 136 2.80 6.96 27.36
N LYS A 137 2.40 5.94 28.13
CA LYS A 137 1.62 4.79 27.63
C LYS A 137 0.21 5.18 27.17
N VAL A 138 -0.47 6.05 27.92
CA VAL A 138 -1.83 6.52 27.60
C VAL A 138 -1.82 7.52 26.41
N LYS A 139 -0.86 8.45 26.36
CA LYS A 139 -0.66 9.33 25.19
C LYS A 139 -0.25 8.56 23.94
N ASN A 140 0.58 7.52 24.07
CA ASN A 140 0.98 6.68 22.95
C ASN A 140 -0.21 5.87 22.40
N PHE A 141 -1.07 5.31 23.24
CA PHE A 141 -2.24 4.53 22.79
C PHE A 141 -3.28 5.39 22.06
N GLN A 142 -3.57 6.60 22.56
CA GLN A 142 -4.39 7.58 21.84
C GLN A 142 -3.71 8.05 20.53
N SER A 143 -2.37 8.16 20.50
CA SER A 143 -1.64 8.50 19.28
C SER A 143 -1.70 7.41 18.20
N THR A 144 -1.68 6.12 18.58
CA THR A 144 -1.67 5.02 17.60
C THR A 144 -3.00 4.93 16.85
N GLY A 145 -4.13 5.09 17.54
CA GLY A 145 -5.45 5.08 16.89
C GLY A 145 -5.61 6.23 15.88
N ILE A 146 -5.19 7.44 16.25
CA ILE A 146 -5.22 8.61 15.36
C ILE A 146 -4.28 8.42 14.16
N LYS A 147 -3.08 7.85 14.39
CA LYS A 147 -2.13 7.54 13.31
C LYS A 147 -2.70 6.54 12.32
N SER A 148 -3.23 5.41 12.79
CA SER A 148 -3.84 4.40 11.90
C SER A 148 -5.01 4.97 11.11
N PHE A 149 -5.80 5.87 11.71
CA PHE A 149 -6.87 6.58 11.01
C PHE A 149 -6.34 7.51 9.91
N ILE A 150 -5.25 8.25 10.17
CA ILE A 150 -4.59 9.09 9.17
C ILE A 150 -4.03 8.24 8.03
N LEU A 151 -3.42 7.08 8.34
CA LEU A 151 -2.94 6.14 7.32
C LEU A 151 -4.08 5.58 6.47
N LEU A 152 -5.21 5.21 7.09
CA LEU A 152 -6.41 4.78 6.38
C LEU A 152 -6.95 5.88 5.46
N GLN A 153 -7.04 7.13 5.94
CA GLN A 153 -7.48 8.25 5.14
C GLN A 153 -6.56 8.48 3.93
N ALA A 154 -5.24 8.45 4.16
CA ALA A 154 -4.24 8.62 3.11
C ALA A 154 -4.31 7.51 2.06
N HIS A 155 -4.39 6.26 2.51
CA HIS A 155 -4.53 5.08 1.65
C HIS A 155 -5.83 5.10 0.84
N SER A 156 -6.94 5.50 1.45
CA SER A 156 -8.23 5.62 0.75
C SER A 156 -8.18 6.72 -0.31
N ALA A 157 -7.62 7.88 0.00
CA ALA A 157 -7.50 8.99 -0.94
C ALA A 157 -6.60 8.64 -2.14
N SER A 158 -5.47 7.97 -1.90
CA SER A 158 -4.59 7.51 -2.98
C SER A 158 -5.29 6.49 -3.88
N HIS A 159 -6.05 5.54 -3.31
CA HIS A 159 -6.78 4.53 -4.09
C HIS A 159 -7.95 5.11 -4.88
N VAL A 160 -8.66 6.10 -4.33
CA VAL A 160 -9.70 6.82 -5.09
C VAL A 160 -9.08 7.52 -6.30
N ALA A 161 -7.94 8.20 -6.13
CA ALA A 161 -7.25 8.85 -7.24
C ALA A 161 -6.77 7.83 -8.30
N ILE A 162 -6.20 6.71 -7.86
CA ILE A 162 -5.78 5.63 -8.75
C ILE A 162 -6.97 5.05 -9.52
N LEU A 163 -8.10 4.80 -8.86
CA LEU A 163 -9.33 4.33 -9.51
C LEU A 163 -9.83 5.32 -10.56
N LEU A 164 -9.78 6.63 -10.30
CA LEU A 164 -10.14 7.65 -11.29
C LEU A 164 -9.20 7.63 -12.50
N ILE A 165 -7.89 7.50 -12.28
CA ILE A 165 -6.90 7.36 -13.36
C ILE A 165 -7.18 6.10 -14.20
N LEU A 166 -7.46 4.97 -13.54
CA LEU A 166 -7.81 3.72 -14.18
C LEU A 166 -9.11 3.83 -14.98
N ALA A 167 -10.16 4.43 -14.42
CA ALA A 167 -11.43 4.64 -15.08
C ALA A 167 -11.28 5.52 -16.33
N ALA A 168 -10.52 6.61 -16.24
CA ALA A 168 -10.21 7.47 -17.38
C ALA A 168 -9.44 6.73 -18.47
N HIS A 169 -8.45 5.90 -18.09
CA HIS A 169 -7.72 5.05 -19.04
C HIS A 169 -8.62 4.04 -19.75
N LEU A 170 -9.53 3.40 -19.00
CA LEU A 170 -10.48 2.42 -19.54
C LEU A 170 -11.47 3.07 -20.50
N LEU A 171 -12.01 4.24 -20.15
CA LEU A 171 -12.95 4.99 -20.99
C LEU A 171 -12.31 5.35 -22.34
N LYS A 172 -11.06 5.82 -22.31
CA LYS A 172 -10.31 6.18 -23.53
C LYS A 172 -10.05 4.98 -24.45
N ASN A 173 -9.79 3.80 -23.91
CA ASN A 173 -9.54 2.60 -24.73
C ASN A 173 -10.82 1.93 -25.26
N ARG A 174 -12.00 2.33 -24.79
CA ARG A 174 -13.31 1.81 -25.22
C ARG A 174 -13.97 2.65 -26.32
N LEU A 175 -13.50 3.87 -26.54
CA LEU A 175 -13.89 4.80 -27.62
C LEU A 175 -12.93 4.67 -28.79
#